data_AF-X6F9T1-F1
#
_entry.id   AF-X6F9T1-F1
#
_cell.length_a   1.000
_cell.length_b   1.000
_cell.length_c   1.000
_cell.angle_alpha   90.00
_cell.angle_beta   90.00
_cell.angle_gamma   90.00
#
_symmetry.space_group_name_H-M   'P 1'
#
loop_
_entity.id
_entity.type
_entity.pdbx_description
1 polymer ?
#
loop_
_entity_poly.entity_id
_entity_poly.type
_entity_poly.pdbx_seq_one_letter_code
_entity_poly.pdbx_strand_id
1 'polypeptide(L)'
;MVAGAGFRQVTIHTTKQNIRFPSSKEYVRLQLAATPQAGLVSGMDAGQRDAVIAAIMGDVSSSLAIYSTAGELMFPQEAHVVLACK
;
A
#
# COMPACT_ATOMS: atom_id res chain seq x y z
N MET A 1 -19.11 8.90 8.90
CA MET A 1 -18.42 9.30 10.14
C MET A 1 -18.82 8.37 11.29
N VAL A 2 -17.88 7.92 12.12
CA VAL A 2 -18.12 6.91 13.19
C VAL A 2 -19.22 7.34 14.17
N ALA A 3 -19.22 8.60 14.62
CA ALA A 3 -20.29 9.13 15.48
C ALA A 3 -21.68 9.14 14.81
N GLY A 4 -21.73 9.42 13.50
CA GLY A 4 -22.98 9.40 12.73
C GLY A 4 -23.58 8.00 12.57
N ALA A 5 -22.80 6.94 12.85
CA ALA A 5 -23.26 5.56 12.90
C ALA A 5 -23.73 5.12 14.30
N GLY A 6 -23.81 6.03 15.26
CA GLY A 6 -24.34 5.78 16.62
C GLY A 6 -23.29 5.41 17.68
N PHE A 7 -22.02 5.26 17.28
CA PHE A 7 -20.93 4.99 18.21
C PHE A 7 -20.63 6.20 19.12
N ARG A 8 -20.29 5.93 20.38
CA ARG A 8 -19.96 6.93 21.41
C ARG A 8 -18.53 6.74 21.90
N GLN A 9 -18.05 7.71 22.68
CA GLN A 9 -16.69 7.69 23.26
C GLN A 9 -15.61 7.45 22.18
N VAL A 10 -15.72 8.18 21.07
CA VAL A 10 -14.83 8.01 19.91
C VAL A 10 -13.49 8.66 20.20
N THR A 11 -12.44 7.86 20.19
CA THR A 11 -11.04 8.31 20.29
C THR A 11 -10.30 7.91 19.02
N ILE A 12 -9.50 8.81 18.46
CA ILE A 12 -8.68 8.54 17.28
C ILE A 12 -7.21 8.61 17.70
N HIS A 13 -6.47 7.52 17.48
CA HIS A 13 -5.04 7.47 17.65
C HIS A 13 -4.36 7.51 16.29
N THR A 14 -3.42 8.42 16.11
CA THR A 14 -2.51 8.40 14.96
C THR A 14 -1.30 7.54 15.32
N THR A 15 -1.09 6.47 14.56
CA THR A 15 0.00 5.51 14.79
C THR A 15 0.88 5.47 13.55
N LYS A 16 2.20 5.61 13.74
CA LYS A 16 3.20 5.49 12.68
C LYS A 16 4.01 4.22 12.90
N GLN A 17 4.07 3.34 11.90
CA GLN A 17 4.87 2.11 11.95
C GLN A 17 5.68 1.95 10.66
N ASN A 18 6.86 1.34 10.77
CA ASN A 18 7.62 0.95 9.58
C ASN A 18 7.04 -0.34 9.01
N ILE A 19 6.61 -0.27 7.76
CA ILE A 19 6.15 -1.43 7.01
C ILE A 19 7.33 -1.99 6.23
N ARG A 20 7.45 -3.32 6.19
CA ARG A 20 8.54 -4.02 5.52
C ARG A 20 8.00 -4.91 4.42
N PHE A 21 8.65 -4.84 3.26
CA PHE A 21 8.44 -5.77 2.15
C PHE A 21 9.77 -6.43 1.79
N PRO A 22 9.76 -7.72 1.38
CA PRO A 22 10.97 -8.40 0.92
C PRO A 22 11.67 -7.70 -0.25
N SER A 23 10.92 -6.93 -1.06
CA SER A 23 11.45 -6.06 -2.11
C SER A 23 10.38 -5.08 -2.61
N SER A 24 10.78 -4.07 -3.38
CA SER A 24 9.87 -3.18 -4.11
C SER A 24 8.96 -3.95 -5.09
N LYS A 25 9.44 -5.08 -5.62
CA LYS A 25 8.64 -5.97 -6.48
C LYS A 25 7.46 -6.56 -5.73
N GLU A 26 7.70 -7.11 -4.54
CA GLU A 26 6.63 -7.70 -3.72
C GLU A 26 5.64 -6.64 -3.24
N TYR A 27 6.12 -5.42 -2.97
CA TYR A 27 5.23 -4.28 -2.69
C TYR A 27 4.29 -3.98 -3.87
N VAL A 28 4.82 -3.81 -5.09
CA VAL A 28 4.00 -3.54 -6.28
C VAL A 28 3.01 -4.67 -6.54
N ARG A 29 3.45 -5.92 -6.41
CA ARG A 29 2.57 -7.08 -6.56
C ARG A 29 1.42 -7.06 -5.56
N LEU A 30 1.68 -6.76 -4.29
CA LEU A 30 0.63 -6.67 -3.28
C LEU A 30 -0.34 -5.53 -3.59
N GLN A 31 0.16 -4.34 -3.93
CA GLN A 31 -0.70 -3.19 -4.24
C GLN A 31 -1.61 -3.45 -5.45
N LEU A 32 -1.08 -4.08 -6.50
CA LEU A 32 -1.86 -4.44 -7.69
C LEU A 32 -2.85 -5.59 -7.47
N ALA A 33 -2.72 -6.35 -6.38
CA ALA A 33 -3.68 -7.40 -6.03
C ALA A 33 -4.73 -6.93 -5.01
N ALA A 34 -4.34 -6.06 -4.07
CA ALA A 34 -5.13 -5.71 -2.89
C ALA A 34 -5.91 -4.40 -3.04
N THR A 35 -5.58 -3.56 -4.01
CA THR A 35 -6.22 -2.26 -4.21
C THR A 35 -7.07 -2.25 -5.47
N PRO A 36 -7.98 -1.26 -5.63
CA PRO A 36 -8.71 -1.07 -6.89
C PRO A 36 -7.81 -0.91 -8.13
N GLN A 37 -6.51 -0.68 -7.95
CA GLN A 37 -5.52 -0.62 -9.04
C GLN A 37 -5.40 -1.95 -9.80
N ALA A 38 -5.85 -3.08 -9.22
CA ALA A 38 -5.99 -4.35 -9.93
C ALA A 38 -6.83 -4.22 -11.21
N GLY A 39 -7.88 -3.39 -11.16
CA GLY A 39 -8.76 -3.13 -12.30
C GLY A 39 -8.09 -2.40 -13.46
N LEU A 40 -6.97 -1.68 -13.20
CA LEU A 40 -6.23 -0.95 -14.24
C LEU A 40 -5.49 -1.88 -15.18
N VAL A 41 -5.18 -3.10 -14.73
CA VAL A 41 -4.45 -4.11 -15.52
C VAL A 41 -5.32 -5.32 -15.89
N SER A 42 -6.57 -5.39 -15.41
CA SER A 42 -7.42 -6.59 -15.53
C SER A 42 -8.04 -6.83 -16.91
N GLY A 43 -7.77 -5.99 -17.90
CA GLY A 43 -8.22 -6.15 -19.29
C GLY A 43 -7.09 -6.08 -20.33
N MET A 44 -5.85 -5.95 -19.88
CA MET A 44 -4.68 -5.92 -20.76
C MET A 44 -4.35 -7.33 -21.24
N ASP A 45 -3.83 -7.45 -22.46
CA ASP A 45 -3.20 -8.69 -22.88
C ASP A 45 -1.98 -9.00 -21.98
N ALA A 46 -1.56 -10.27 -21.94
CA ALA A 46 -0.51 -10.69 -21.02
C ALA A 46 0.82 -9.95 -21.25
N GLY A 47 1.19 -9.71 -22.51
CA GLY A 47 2.45 -9.02 -22.83
C GLY A 47 2.42 -7.55 -22.43
N GLN A 48 1.33 -6.85 -22.74
CA GLN A 48 1.12 -5.46 -22.32
C GLN A 48 1.08 -5.34 -20.80
N ARG A 49 0.37 -6.24 -20.12
CA ARG A 49 0.29 -6.26 -18.65
C ARG A 49 1.66 -6.44 -18.02
N ASP A 50 2.44 -7.40 -18.52
CA ASP A 50 3.78 -7.69 -17.98
C ASP A 50 4.72 -6.50 -18.19
N ALA A 51 4.66 -5.85 -19.35
CA ALA A 51 5.43 -4.63 -19.63
C ALA A 51 5.05 -3.46 -18.70
N VAL A 52 3.75 -3.25 -18.46
CA VAL A 52 3.26 -2.21 -17.54
C VAL A 52 3.71 -2.50 -16.10
N ILE A 53 3.57 -3.74 -15.64
CA ILE A 53 4.02 -4.14 -14.30
C ILE A 53 5.54 -3.92 -14.16
N ALA A 54 6.33 -4.29 -15.17
CA ALA A 54 7.78 -4.09 -15.16
C ALA A 54 8.15 -2.59 -15.09
N ALA A 55 7.45 -1.73 -15.83
CA ALA A 55 7.64 -0.28 -15.79
C ALA A 55 7.32 0.29 -14.39
N ILE A 56 6.15 -0.07 -13.82
CA ILE A 56 5.75 0.34 -12.46
C ILE A 56 6.79 -0.11 -11.44
N MET A 57 7.28 -1.35 -11.55
CA MET A 57 8.32 -1.85 -10.66
C MET A 57 9.62 -1.04 -10.75
N GLY A 58 10.04 -0.65 -11.95
CA GLY A 58 11.22 0.20 -12.16
C GLY A 58 11.03 1.57 -11.50
N ASP A 59 9.91 2.23 -11.76
CA ASP A 59 9.58 3.55 -11.23
C ASP A 59 9.50 3.54 -9.70
N VAL A 60 8.83 2.54 -9.11
CA VAL A 60 8.73 2.39 -7.66
C VAL A 60 10.08 2.08 -7.03
N SER A 61 10.89 1.21 -7.65
CA SER A 61 12.23 0.90 -7.15
C SER A 61 13.14 2.12 -7.16
N SER A 62 13.07 2.96 -8.19
CA SER A 62 13.84 4.21 -8.26
C SER A 62 13.34 5.23 -7.24
N SER A 63 12.02 5.44 -7.17
CA SER A 63 11.40 6.45 -6.29
C SER A 63 11.57 6.13 -4.81
N LEU A 64 11.58 4.85 -4.45
CA LEU A 64 11.71 4.39 -3.07
C LEU A 64 13.13 3.91 -2.73
N ALA A 65 14.13 4.22 -3.56
CA ALA A 65 15.51 3.78 -3.33
C ALA A 65 16.05 4.20 -1.96
N ILE A 66 15.64 5.37 -1.45
CA ILE A 66 16.03 5.87 -0.11
C ILE A 66 15.48 5.02 1.05
N TYR A 67 14.43 4.24 0.79
CA TYR A 67 13.77 3.35 1.73
C TYR A 67 14.20 1.88 1.54
N SER A 68 15.12 1.63 0.59
CA SER A 68 15.61 0.30 0.28
C SER A 68 16.91 0.04 1.02
N THR A 69 17.00 -1.06 1.77
CA THR A 69 18.23 -1.49 2.45
C THR A 69 18.40 -2.99 2.28
N ALA A 70 19.56 -3.42 1.76
CA ALA A 70 19.85 -4.83 1.48
C ALA A 70 18.79 -5.55 0.60
N GLY A 71 18.11 -4.81 -0.28
CA GLY A 71 17.06 -5.34 -1.16
C GLY A 71 15.66 -5.37 -0.55
N GLU A 72 15.54 -5.18 0.77
CA GLU A 72 14.24 -4.99 1.43
C GLU A 72 13.76 -3.55 1.27
N LEU A 73 12.45 -3.38 1.11
CA LEU A 73 11.81 -2.06 1.10
C LEU A 73 11.19 -1.80 2.49
N MET A 74 11.61 -0.73 3.16
CA MET A 74 11.11 -0.33 4.47
C MET A 74 10.80 1.16 4.53
N PHE A 75 9.55 1.51 4.77
CA PHE A 75 9.11 2.90 4.86
C PHE A 75 8.12 3.10 6.01
N PRO A 76 8.07 4.31 6.60
CA PRO A 76 7.08 4.61 7.61
C PRO A 76 5.71 4.80 6.98
N GLN A 77 4.69 4.19 7.57
CA GLN A 77 3.29 4.39 7.24
C GLN A 77 2.53 4.89 8.46
N GLU A 78 1.66 5.87 8.24
CA GLU A 78 0.75 6.40 9.26
C GLU A 78 -0.64 5.80 9.06
N ALA A 79 -1.31 5.49 10.18
CA ALA A 79 -2.69 5.05 10.20
C ALA A 79 -3.46 5.73 11.34
N HIS A 80 -4.75 5.98 11.11
CA HIS A 80 -5.68 6.39 12.16
C HIS A 80 -6.42 5.17 12.68
N VAL A 81 -6.22 4.88 13.96
CA VAL A 81 -6.91 3.80 14.68
C VAL A 81 -8.03 4.42 15.50
N VAL A 82 -9.27 4.02 15.22
CA VAL A 82 -10.45 4.51 15.95
C VAL A 82 -10.87 3.50 17.00
N LEU A 83 -11.01 3.96 18.24
CA LEU A 83 -11.63 3.23 19.34
C LEU A 83 -12.97 3.89 19.63
N ALA A 84 -14.04 3.10 19.73
CA ALA A 84 -15.38 3.60 20.04
C ALA A 84 -16.26 2.51 20.66
N CYS A 85 -17.21 2.92 21.49
CA CYS A 85 -18.23 2.05 22.07
C CYS A 85 -19.51 2.09 21.24
N LYS A 86 -20.19 0.95 21.11
CA LYS A 86 -21.49 0.86 20.45
C LYS A 86 -22.61 1.30 21.40
#